data_AF-A0A3L9FZG3-F1
#
_entry.id   AF-A0A3L9FZG3-F1
#
_cell.length_a   1.000
_cell.length_b   1.000
_cell.length_c   1.000
_cell.angle_alpha   90.00
_cell.angle_beta   90.00
_cell.angle_gamma   90.00
#
_symmetry.space_group_name_H-M   'P 1'
#
loop_
_entity.id
_entity.type
_entity.pdbx_description
1 polymer ?
#
loop_
_entity_poly.entity_id
_entity_poly.type
_entity_poly.pdbx_seq_one_letter_code
_entity_poly.pdbx_strand_id
1 'polypeptide(L)'
;MNTLEPAAQSKPPGGFKLWLSQLQMKHGRKLVIALPYIWLILLFLLPFLIVFKISLAEMARAIPPYTELMEWADGQLSITLNLGNFLQLTDDPLYFDAYLQSLQVAAISTFCCLLIGYPLAWA
;
A
#
# COMPACT_ATOMS: atom_id res chain seq x y z
N MET A 1 29.72 -11.03 68.64
CA MET A 1 28.47 -10.79 67.89
C MET A 1 28.51 -9.35 67.38
N ASN A 2 28.18 -9.13 66.09
CA ASN A 2 28.08 -7.86 65.35
C ASN A 2 29.25 -7.53 64.41
N THR A 3 29.26 -8.18 63.26
CA THR A 3 29.82 -7.67 62.00
C THR A 3 28.69 -6.97 61.24
N LEU A 4 28.75 -5.64 61.11
CA LEU A 4 27.84 -4.90 60.24
C LEU A 4 28.38 -4.99 58.81
N GLU A 5 27.69 -5.75 57.95
CA GLU A 5 27.88 -5.69 56.50
C GLU A 5 27.58 -4.27 56.00
N PRO A 6 28.44 -3.68 55.14
CA PRO A 6 28.10 -2.43 54.49
C PRO A 6 27.11 -2.72 53.36
N ALA A 7 25.90 -2.16 53.46
CA ALA A 7 24.88 -2.23 52.42
C ALA A 7 25.46 -1.76 51.09
N ALA A 8 25.53 -2.68 50.12
CA ALA A 8 25.99 -2.41 48.76
C ALA A 8 25.12 -1.32 48.13
N GLN A 9 25.70 -0.15 47.90
CA GLN A 9 25.06 1.00 47.25
C GLN A 9 24.71 0.64 45.79
N SER A 10 23.42 0.57 45.49
CA SER A 10 22.91 0.47 44.11
C SER A 10 23.02 1.84 43.44
N LYS A 11 24.06 2.00 42.61
CA LYS A 11 24.31 3.22 41.82
C LYS A 11 23.10 3.50 40.91
N PRO A 12 22.53 4.71 40.90
CA PRO A 12 21.37 4.99 40.05
C PRO A 12 21.79 4.89 38.57
N PRO A 13 20.92 4.35 37.69
CA PRO A 13 21.23 4.29 36.26
C PRO A 13 21.37 5.72 35.74
N GLY A 14 22.50 6.02 35.10
CA GLY A 14 22.82 7.35 34.57
C GLY A 14 21.71 7.88 33.66
N GLY A 15 21.34 9.16 33.84
CA GLY A 15 20.21 9.81 33.16
C GLY A 15 20.19 9.69 31.63
N PHE A 16 21.36 9.43 31.02
CA PHE A 16 21.47 9.14 29.59
C PHE A 16 20.77 7.83 29.17
N LYS A 17 20.81 6.78 30.02
CA LYS A 17 20.09 5.53 29.78
C LYS A 17 18.57 5.69 29.93
N LEU A 18 18.13 6.58 30.83
CA LEU A 18 16.71 6.92 30.99
C LEU A 18 16.18 7.72 29.80
N TRP A 19 16.96 8.65 29.25
CA TRP A 19 16.58 9.43 28.06
C TRP A 19 16.52 8.56 26.79
N LEU A 20 17.51 7.68 26.57
CA LEU A 20 17.47 6.69 25.48
C LEU A 20 16.28 5.72 25.61
N SER A 21 16.02 5.23 26.82
CA SER A 21 14.86 4.38 27.12
C SER A 21 13.55 5.07 26.76
N GLN A 22 13.36 6.34 27.13
CA GLN A 22 12.13 7.06 26.83
C GLN A 22 11.92 7.31 25.32
N LEU A 23 12.99 7.54 24.56
CA LEU A 23 12.94 7.65 23.09
C LEU A 23 12.65 6.31 22.41
N GLN A 24 13.26 5.23 22.89
CA GLN A 24 13.05 3.86 22.41
C GLN A 24 11.64 3.35 22.73
N MET A 25 11.07 3.70 23.89
CA MET A 25 9.72 3.30 24.30
C MET A 25 8.62 4.02 23.52
N LYS A 26 8.84 5.29 23.09
CA LYS A 26 7.87 6.04 22.29
C LYS A 26 7.83 5.59 20.81
N HIS A 27 8.97 5.20 20.23
CA HIS A 27 9.05 4.77 18.82
C HIS A 27 8.95 3.25 18.63
N GLY A 28 9.35 2.44 19.62
CA GLY A 28 9.27 0.99 19.57
C GLY A 28 7.84 0.51 19.36
N ARG A 29 6.87 1.08 20.08
CA ARG A 29 5.44 0.74 19.87
C ARG A 29 4.96 1.06 18.46
N LYS A 30 5.37 2.19 17.88
CA LYS A 30 4.98 2.58 16.52
C LYS A 30 5.62 1.67 15.48
N LEU A 31 6.88 1.28 15.64
CA LEU A 31 7.57 0.38 14.71
C LEU A 31 7.00 -1.05 14.76
N VAL A 32 6.68 -1.55 15.96
CA VAL A 32 6.03 -2.87 16.12
C VAL A 32 4.64 -2.89 15.48
N ILE A 33 3.92 -1.77 15.49
CA ILE A 33 2.63 -1.64 14.80
C ILE A 33 2.83 -1.42 13.29
N ALA A 34 3.78 -0.58 12.88
CA ALA A 34 4.00 -0.26 11.47
C ALA A 34 4.46 -1.48 10.66
N LEU A 35 5.25 -2.38 11.25
CA LEU A 35 5.75 -3.57 10.57
C LEU A 35 4.64 -4.45 9.96
N PRO A 36 3.62 -4.92 10.72
CA PRO A 36 2.51 -5.69 10.14
C PRO A 36 1.67 -4.86 9.17
N TYR A 37 1.46 -3.55 9.41
CA TYR A 37 0.73 -2.71 8.46
C TYR A 37 1.46 -2.55 7.13
N ILE A 38 2.78 -2.34 7.14
CA ILE A 38 3.60 -2.28 5.92
C ILE A 38 3.48 -3.61 5.17
N TRP A 39 3.56 -4.73 5.87
CA TRP A 39 3.39 -6.05 5.28
C TRP A 39 2.01 -6.21 4.62
N LEU A 40 0.94 -5.82 5.32
CA LEU A 40 -0.42 -5.87 4.79
C LEU A 40 -0.61 -4.94 3.59
N ILE A 41 -0.07 -3.72 3.63
CA ILE A 41 -0.13 -2.77 2.52
C ILE A 41 0.61 -3.31 1.31
N LEU A 42 1.82 -3.86 1.50
CA LEU A 42 2.61 -4.45 0.41
C LEU A 42 1.85 -5.61 -0.23
N LEU A 43 1.33 -6.55 0.55
CA LEU A 43 0.57 -7.68 0.02
C LEU A 43 -0.74 -7.26 -0.62
N PHE A 44 -1.42 -6.25 -0.07
CA PHE A 44 -2.64 -5.69 -0.66
C PHE A 44 -2.36 -4.99 -1.99
N LEU A 45 -1.26 -4.24 -2.09
CA LEU A 45 -0.93 -3.43 -3.26
C LEU A 45 -0.28 -4.27 -4.38
N LEU A 46 0.43 -5.35 -4.04
CA LEU A 46 1.09 -6.24 -5.00
C LEU A 46 0.21 -6.68 -6.19
N PRO A 47 -1.04 -7.17 -6.02
CA PRO A 47 -1.90 -7.48 -7.16
C PRO A 47 -2.20 -6.26 -8.04
N PHE A 48 -2.42 -5.08 -7.45
CA PHE A 48 -2.64 -3.85 -8.22
C PHE A 48 -1.38 -3.42 -9.00
N LEU A 49 -0.20 -3.58 -8.42
CA LEU A 49 1.07 -3.29 -9.09
C LEU A 49 1.31 -4.22 -10.29
N ILE A 50 0.89 -5.48 -10.18
CA ILE A 50 0.96 -6.44 -11.31
C ILE A 50 0.02 -6.01 -12.43
N VAL A 51 -1.24 -5.67 -12.11
CA VAL A 51 -2.20 -5.18 -13.13
C VAL A 51 -1.70 -3.88 -13.76
N PHE A 52 -1.13 -2.97 -12.97
CA PHE A 52 -0.53 -1.73 -13.47
C PHE A 52 0.64 -2.01 -14.42
N LYS A 53 1.56 -2.91 -14.06
CA LYS A 53 2.65 -3.35 -14.96
C LYS A 53 2.09 -3.89 -16.27
N ILE A 54 1.07 -4.74 -16.21
CA ILE A 54 0.46 -5.34 -17.41
C ILE A 54 -0.23 -4.28 -18.28
N SER A 55 -0.90 -3.28 -17.68
CA SER A 55 -1.59 -2.22 -18.44
C SER A 55 -0.66 -1.41 -19.35
N LEU A 56 0.63 -1.32 -18.99
CA LEU A 56 1.67 -0.63 -19.75
C LEU A 56 2.44 -1.56 -20.70
N ALA A 57 2.24 -2.87 -20.61
CA ALA A 57 2.98 -3.86 -21.39
C ALA A 57 2.29 -4.18 -22.72
N GLU A 58 3.09 -4.48 -23.73
CA GLU A 58 2.61 -5.04 -24.99
C GLU A 58 2.33 -6.54 -24.81
N MET A 59 1.20 -7.02 -25.37
CA MET A 59 0.91 -8.45 -25.48
C MET A 59 1.85 -9.11 -26.49
N ALA A 60 2.74 -9.98 -26.01
CA ALA A 60 3.67 -10.71 -26.86
C ALA A 60 3.28 -12.19 -26.97
N ARG A 61 3.52 -12.79 -28.14
CA ARG A 61 3.42 -14.25 -28.36
C ARG A 61 4.63 -14.99 -27.75
N ALA A 62 4.91 -14.75 -26.49
CA ALA A 62 5.98 -15.37 -25.72
C ALA A 62 5.42 -15.95 -24.41
N ILE A 63 6.22 -16.74 -23.71
CA ILE A 63 5.94 -17.20 -22.35
C ILE A 63 6.98 -16.52 -21.46
N PRO A 64 6.61 -15.55 -20.60
CA PRO A 64 5.28 -15.04 -20.27
C PRO A 64 4.63 -14.17 -21.38
N PRO A 65 3.28 -14.07 -21.44
CA PRO A 65 2.53 -13.42 -22.53
C PRO A 65 2.54 -11.87 -22.48
N TYR A 66 3.57 -11.27 -21.88
CA TYR A 66 3.74 -9.82 -21.75
C TYR A 66 5.21 -9.45 -21.92
N THR A 67 5.46 -8.33 -22.59
CA THR A 67 6.82 -7.77 -22.74
C THR A 67 7.37 -7.28 -21.39
N GLU A 68 8.70 -7.31 -21.26
CA GLU A 68 9.37 -6.67 -20.13
C GLU A 68 9.39 -5.15 -20.34
N LEU A 69 8.93 -4.39 -19.33
CA LEU A 69 8.94 -2.93 -19.40
C LEU A 69 10.35 -2.35 -19.24
N MET A 70 11.22 -3.07 -18.55
CA MET A 70 12.57 -2.64 -18.18
C MET A 70 13.54 -3.74 -18.58
N GLU A 71 14.45 -3.44 -19.49
CA GLU A 71 15.52 -4.35 -19.90
C GLU A 71 16.87 -3.72 -19.60
N TRP A 72 17.76 -4.48 -18.99
CA TRP A 72 19.14 -4.06 -18.75
C TRP A 72 20.08 -4.98 -19.52
N ALA A 73 20.64 -4.47 -20.62
CA ALA A 73 21.55 -5.20 -21.49
C ALA A 73 22.71 -4.30 -21.92
N ASP A 74 23.92 -4.85 -22.01
CA ASP A 74 25.13 -4.16 -22.50
C ASP A 74 25.43 -2.79 -21.85
N GLY A 75 25.07 -2.64 -20.57
CA GLY A 75 25.26 -1.39 -19.83
C GLY A 75 24.23 -0.29 -20.15
N GLN A 76 23.19 -0.60 -20.93
CA GLN A 76 22.10 0.30 -21.25
C GLN A 76 20.79 -0.17 -20.57
N LEU A 77 20.07 0.78 -19.99
CA LEU A 77 18.72 0.58 -19.47
C LEU A 77 17.71 1.02 -20.52
N SER A 78 16.93 0.07 -21.03
CA SER A 78 15.82 0.32 -21.96
C SER A 78 14.48 0.24 -21.22
N ILE A 79 13.62 1.23 -21.45
CA ILE A 79 12.27 1.29 -20.87
C ILE A 79 11.26 1.37 -22.00
N THR A 80 10.42 0.34 -22.15
CA THR A 80 9.41 0.26 -23.21
C THR A 80 8.03 0.31 -22.58
N LEU A 81 7.25 1.35 -22.89
CA LEU A 81 5.89 1.56 -22.38
C LEU A 81 4.90 1.63 -23.55
N ASN A 82 3.86 0.81 -23.53
CA ASN A 82 2.75 0.86 -24.48
C ASN A 82 1.63 1.75 -23.91
N LEU A 83 1.60 3.02 -24.35
CA LEU A 83 0.52 3.96 -24.05
C LEU A 83 -0.68 3.82 -25.00
N GLY A 84 -0.54 3.07 -26.10
CA GLY A 84 -1.61 2.78 -27.04
C GLY A 84 -2.77 2.03 -26.39
N ASN A 85 -2.47 1.16 -25.42
CA ASN A 85 -3.48 0.49 -24.58
C ASN A 85 -4.48 1.48 -23.94
N PHE A 86 -4.01 2.67 -23.52
CA PHE A 86 -4.88 3.68 -22.91
C PHE A 86 -5.61 4.54 -23.95
N LEU A 87 -4.94 4.87 -25.05
CA LEU A 87 -5.56 5.63 -26.15
C LEU A 87 -6.71 4.86 -26.79
N GLN A 88 -6.58 3.54 -26.93
CA GLN A 88 -7.64 2.70 -27.46
C GLN A 88 -8.91 2.73 -26.58
N LEU A 89 -8.77 2.85 -25.25
CA LEU A 89 -9.90 2.97 -24.33
C LEU A 89 -10.65 4.30 -24.49
N THR A 90 -9.95 5.36 -24.90
CA THR A 90 -10.55 6.70 -25.07
C THR A 90 -11.17 6.88 -26.46
N ASP A 91 -10.60 6.24 -27.48
CA ASP A 91 -11.04 6.40 -28.86
C ASP A 91 -12.20 5.47 -29.24
N ASP A 92 -12.39 4.36 -28.51
CA ASP A 92 -13.46 3.40 -28.79
C ASP A 92 -14.79 3.83 -28.11
N PRO A 93 -15.83 4.19 -28.89
CA PRO A 93 -17.11 4.67 -28.33
C PRO A 93 -17.79 3.60 -27.45
N LEU A 94 -17.59 2.31 -27.72
CA LEU A 94 -18.21 1.25 -26.94
C LEU A 94 -17.67 1.22 -25.50
N TYR A 95 -16.37 1.47 -25.31
CA TYR A 95 -15.76 1.55 -23.98
C TYR A 95 -16.25 2.77 -23.21
N PHE A 96 -16.37 3.91 -23.89
CA PHE A 96 -16.89 5.12 -23.27
C PHE A 96 -18.35 4.98 -22.82
N ASP A 97 -19.20 4.40 -23.66
CA ASP A 97 -20.60 4.15 -23.35
C ASP A 97 -20.75 3.17 -22.17
N ALA A 98 -19.99 2.08 -22.17
CA ALA A 98 -19.98 1.11 -21.07
C ALA A 98 -19.52 1.73 -19.74
N TYR A 99 -18.54 2.63 -19.79
CA TYR A 99 -18.06 3.37 -18.61
C TYR A 99 -19.16 4.29 -18.06
N LEU A 100 -19.82 5.07 -18.92
CA LEU A 100 -20.88 5.99 -18.50
C LEU A 100 -22.10 5.24 -17.94
N GLN A 101 -22.46 4.11 -18.56
CA GLN A 101 -23.53 3.25 -18.05
C GLN A 101 -23.19 2.70 -16.66
N SER A 102 -21.95 2.26 -16.45
CA SER A 102 -21.49 1.78 -15.14
C SER A 102 -21.56 2.89 -14.08
N LEU A 103 -21.13 4.10 -14.44
CA LEU A 103 -21.19 5.27 -13.57
C LEU A 103 -22.63 5.65 -13.20
N GLN A 104 -23.53 5.63 -14.18
CA GLN A 104 -24.95 5.92 -13.98
C GLN A 104 -25.59 4.91 -13.01
N VAL A 105 -25.35 3.61 -13.23
CA VAL A 105 -25.89 2.56 -12.36
C VAL A 105 -25.35 2.69 -10.94
N ALA A 106 -24.04 2.92 -10.78
CA ALA A 106 -23.41 3.12 -9.48
C ALA A 106 -24.01 4.33 -8.75
N ALA A 107 -24.13 5.48 -9.41
CA ALA A 107 -24.66 6.71 -8.82
C ALA A 107 -26.11 6.57 -8.37
N ILE A 108 -26.99 6.03 -9.23
CA ILE A 108 -28.40 5.81 -8.90
C ILE A 108 -28.52 4.82 -7.74
N SER A 109 -27.76 3.73 -7.77
CA SER A 109 -27.78 2.71 -6.73
C SER A 109 -27.32 3.28 -5.38
N THR A 110 -26.21 4.03 -5.37
CA THR A 110 -25.73 4.72 -4.15
C THR A 110 -26.78 5.70 -3.63
N PHE A 111 -27.40 6.50 -4.49
CA PHE A 111 -28.41 7.46 -4.08
C PHE A 111 -29.64 6.78 -3.47
N CYS A 112 -30.17 5.74 -4.11
CA CYS A 112 -31.28 4.95 -3.56
C CYS A 112 -30.90 4.30 -2.21
N CYS A 113 -29.71 3.72 -2.10
CA CYS A 113 -29.22 3.15 -0.85
C CYS A 113 -29.13 4.19 0.27
N LEU A 114 -28.69 5.41 -0.03
CA LEU A 114 -28.65 6.49 0.95
C LEU A 114 -30.05 6.97 1.34
N LEU A 115 -30.94 7.14 0.36
CA LEU A 115 -32.33 7.56 0.62
C LEU A 115 -33.10 6.57 1.49
N ILE A 116 -32.80 5.28 1.39
CA ILE A 116 -33.47 4.25 2.21
C ILE A 116 -32.70 4.01 3.52
N GLY A 117 -31.38 3.89 3.46
CA GLY A 117 -30.55 3.56 4.61
C GLY A 117 -30.44 4.68 5.63
N TYR A 118 -30.40 5.94 5.19
CA TYR A 118 -30.32 7.09 6.09
C TYR A 118 -31.54 7.24 7.01
N PRO A 119 -32.80 7.23 6.50
CA PRO A 119 -33.97 7.29 7.38
C PRO A 119 -34.10 6.05 8.27
N LEU A 120 -33.72 4.86 7.78
CA LEU A 120 -33.75 3.63 8.60
C LEU A 120 -32.77 3.70 9.77
N ALA A 121 -31.63 4.37 9.62
CA ALA A 121 -30.68 4.57 10.71
C ALA A 121 -31.13 5.66 11.72
N TRP A 122 -32.05 6.54 11.33
CA TRP A 122 -32.56 7.63 12.16
C TRP A 122 -33.88 7.30 12.87
N ALA A 123 -34.68 6.39 12.31
CA ALA A 123 -35.92 5.87 12.91
C ALA A 123 -35.63 4.80 13.97
#